data_AF-A0A180F411-F1
#
_entry.id   AF-A0A180F411-F1
#
_cell.length_a   1.000
_cell.length_b   1.000
_cell.length_c   1.000
_cell.angle_alpha   90.00
_cell.angle_beta   90.00
_cell.angle_gamma   90.00
#
_symmetry.space_group_name_H-M   'P 1'
#
loop_
_entity.id
_entity.type
_entity.pdbx_description
1 polymer ?
#
loop_
_entity_poly.entity_id
_entity_poly.type
_entity_poly.pdbx_seq_one_letter_code
_entity_poly.pdbx_strand_id
1 'polypeptide(L)'
;MDCPKCGSVHKSKDGVVSGRQRYLCKQCGYHYTVVRKSDVKSAEVHRMALEMYLEGLGFRAIGRILKISYGTVYCWIKKRGMEVNPPEREESIEAVESDEIHTYTGQKKLLLGAETAPHEPD
;
A
#
# COMPACT_ATOMS: atom_id res chain seq x y z
N MET A 1 15.14 -25.29 -3.45
CA MET A 1 14.22 -24.46 -2.65
C MET A 1 14.70 -24.45 -1.22
N ASP A 2 15.22 -23.32 -0.79
CA ASP A 2 15.81 -23.18 0.54
C ASP A 2 14.76 -22.66 1.52
N CYS A 3 14.99 -22.80 2.81
CA CYS A 3 14.01 -22.39 3.80
C CYS A 3 13.66 -20.90 3.63
N PRO A 4 12.39 -20.53 3.39
CA PRO A 4 12.02 -19.12 3.15
C PRO A 4 12.17 -18.25 4.41
N LYS A 5 12.30 -18.87 5.60
CA LYS A 5 12.50 -18.17 6.86
C LYS A 5 13.97 -17.88 7.17
N CYS A 6 14.88 -18.80 6.85
CA CYS A 6 16.29 -18.70 7.26
C CYS A 6 17.33 -18.97 6.16
N GLY A 7 16.91 -19.25 4.93
CA GLY A 7 17.81 -19.54 3.81
C GLY A 7 18.53 -20.90 3.86
N SER A 8 18.32 -21.73 4.89
CA SER A 8 19.00 -23.02 5.00
C SER A 8 18.58 -24.00 3.89
N VAL A 9 19.56 -24.70 3.33
CA VAL A 9 19.36 -25.76 2.33
C VAL A 9 18.88 -27.07 2.95
N HIS A 10 19.12 -27.26 4.27
CA HIS A 10 18.86 -28.48 5.01
C HIS A 10 17.36 -28.64 5.32
N LYS A 11 16.71 -29.55 4.61
CA LYS A 11 15.27 -29.81 4.71
C LYS A 11 14.95 -31.30 4.59
N SER A 12 13.82 -31.71 5.14
CA SER A 12 13.21 -33.02 4.93
C SER A 12 11.79 -32.86 4.39
N LYS A 13 11.28 -33.87 3.70
CA LYS A 13 9.86 -33.94 3.32
C LYS A 13 9.03 -34.13 4.60
N ASP A 14 7.87 -33.47 4.65
CA ASP A 14 6.99 -33.42 5.82
C ASP A 14 5.51 -33.54 5.37
N GLY A 15 5.22 -34.59 4.61
CA GLY A 15 3.88 -34.83 4.07
C GLY A 15 3.47 -33.91 2.90
N VAL A 16 2.19 -33.96 2.55
CA VAL A 16 1.61 -33.25 1.40
C VAL A 16 0.40 -32.45 1.88
N VAL A 17 0.32 -31.17 1.52
CA VAL A 17 -0.79 -30.27 1.87
C VAL A 17 -1.36 -29.68 0.58
N SER A 18 -2.68 -29.83 0.37
CA SER A 18 -3.39 -29.34 -0.82
C SER A 18 -2.73 -29.78 -2.14
N GLY A 19 -2.28 -31.05 -2.19
CA GLY A 19 -1.60 -31.63 -3.35
C GLY A 19 -0.15 -31.17 -3.57
N ARG A 20 0.41 -30.36 -2.67
CA ARG A 20 1.79 -29.86 -2.76
C ARG A 20 2.67 -30.46 -1.67
N GLN A 21 3.92 -30.79 -2.02
CA GLN A 21 4.90 -31.30 -1.07
C GLN A 21 5.21 -30.26 0.01
N ARG A 22 5.01 -30.62 1.28
CA ARG A 22 5.46 -29.83 2.43
C ARG A 22 6.86 -30.26 2.84
N TYR A 23 7.67 -29.28 3.26
CA TYR A 23 9.03 -29.47 3.72
C TYR A 23 9.19 -28.92 5.14
N LEU A 24 10.02 -29.58 5.94
CA LEU A 24 10.49 -29.12 7.25
C LEU A 24 11.94 -28.65 7.12
N CYS A 25 12.23 -27.44 7.56
CA CYS A 25 13.60 -26.95 7.71
C CYS A 25 14.26 -27.57 8.94
N LYS A 26 15.38 -28.28 8.76
CA LYS A 26 16.11 -28.90 9.87
C LYS A 26 16.83 -27.91 10.77
N GLN A 27 17.04 -26.68 10.28
CA GLN A 27 17.79 -25.67 11.02
C GLN A 27 16.93 -24.75 11.88
N CYS A 28 15.71 -24.43 11.44
CA CYS A 28 14.82 -23.52 12.18
C CYS A 28 13.44 -24.10 12.50
N GLY A 29 13.19 -25.37 12.16
CA GLY A 29 11.91 -26.05 12.40
C GLY A 29 10.74 -25.52 11.56
N TYR A 30 10.98 -24.60 10.62
CA TYR A 30 9.90 -24.01 9.84
C TYR A 30 9.36 -24.98 8.79
N HIS A 31 8.04 -25.10 8.72
CA HIS A 31 7.37 -25.92 7.72
C HIS A 31 6.86 -25.05 6.55
N TYR A 32 7.11 -25.46 5.31
CA TYR A 32 6.75 -24.70 4.11
C TYR A 32 6.46 -25.59 2.91
N THR A 33 5.47 -25.20 2.11
CA THR A 33 5.04 -25.91 0.89
C THR A 33 5.55 -25.24 -0.39
N VAL A 34 5.81 -23.93 -0.35
CA VAL A 34 6.35 -23.12 -1.44
C VAL A 34 7.29 -22.07 -0.86
N VAL A 35 8.42 -21.80 -1.51
CA VAL A 35 9.40 -20.79 -1.04
C VAL A 35 8.86 -19.37 -1.14
N ARG A 36 7.95 -19.11 -2.09
CA ARG A 36 7.20 -17.84 -2.18
C ARG A 36 5.77 -18.16 -2.59
N LYS A 37 4.78 -17.58 -1.90
CA LYS A 37 3.44 -17.42 -2.48
C LYS A 37 3.63 -16.53 -3.72
N SER A 38 3.09 -16.92 -4.86
CA SER A 38 3.11 -16.15 -6.12
C SER A 38 2.68 -14.69 -5.95
N ASP A 39 1.92 -14.43 -4.89
CA ASP A 39 1.23 -13.16 -4.65
C ASP A 39 2.09 -12.17 -3.84
N VAL A 40 3.25 -12.59 -3.32
CA VAL A 40 4.16 -11.72 -2.58
C VAL A 40 5.07 -11.00 -3.57
N LYS A 41 4.78 -9.72 -3.81
CA LYS A 41 5.62 -8.84 -4.63
C LYS A 41 6.95 -8.56 -3.92
N SER A 42 8.00 -8.29 -4.71
CA SER A 42 9.33 -8.00 -4.16
C SER A 42 9.33 -6.70 -3.35
N ALA A 43 10.29 -6.56 -2.44
CA ALA A 43 10.49 -5.32 -1.68
C ALA A 43 10.75 -4.12 -2.61
N GLU A 44 11.35 -4.35 -3.77
CA GLU A 44 11.56 -3.33 -4.81
C GLU A 44 10.24 -2.79 -5.36
N VAL A 45 9.27 -3.65 -5.66
CA VAL A 45 7.94 -3.24 -6.15
C VAL A 45 7.20 -2.45 -5.07
N HIS A 46 7.36 -2.81 -3.80
CA HIS A 46 6.79 -2.03 -2.69
C HIS A 46 7.41 -0.63 -2.60
N ARG A 47 8.73 -0.50 -2.71
CA ARG A 47 9.44 0.79 -2.69
C ARG A 47 8.99 1.66 -3.87
N MET A 48 8.98 1.09 -5.07
CA MET A 48 8.56 1.75 -6.30
C MET A 48 7.10 2.26 -6.21
N ALA A 49 6.19 1.48 -5.61
CA ALA A 49 4.81 1.91 -5.37
C ALA A 49 4.71 3.08 -4.38
N LEU A 50 5.59 3.11 -3.37
CA LEU A 50 5.64 4.19 -2.38
C LEU A 50 6.18 5.48 -3.00
N GLU A 51 7.27 5.42 -3.77
CA GLU A 51 7.85 6.56 -4.48
C GLU A 51 6.81 7.19 -5.41
N MET A 52 6.16 6.40 -6.26
CA MET A 52 5.08 6.92 -7.12
C MET A 52 3.94 7.61 -6.35
N TYR A 53 3.59 7.10 -5.17
CA TYR A 53 2.56 7.74 -4.34
C TYR A 53 3.03 9.08 -3.79
N LEU A 54 4.30 9.18 -3.36
CA LEU A 54 4.89 10.44 -2.88
C LEU A 54 5.03 11.47 -4.01
N GLU A 55 5.25 11.04 -5.24
CA GLU A 55 5.22 11.88 -6.46
C GLU A 55 3.78 12.29 -6.89
N GLY A 56 2.76 11.93 -6.11
CA GLY A 56 1.38 12.35 -6.33
C GLY A 56 0.56 11.44 -7.26
N LEU A 57 1.06 10.27 -7.67
CA LEU A 57 0.27 9.34 -8.46
C LEU A 57 -0.85 8.71 -7.60
N GLY A 58 -2.07 8.74 -8.13
CA GLY A 58 -3.19 8.05 -7.50
C GLY A 58 -3.06 6.52 -7.53
N PHE A 59 -3.63 5.83 -6.54
CA PHE A 59 -3.53 4.37 -6.38
C PHE A 59 -3.90 3.56 -7.64
N ARG A 60 -4.88 4.04 -8.42
CA ARG A 60 -5.30 3.40 -9.67
C ARG A 60 -4.25 3.51 -10.77
N ALA A 61 -3.54 4.65 -10.85
CA ALA A 61 -2.46 4.84 -11.81
C ALA A 61 -1.29 3.91 -11.48
N ILE A 62 -0.87 3.89 -10.22
CA ILE A 62 0.19 3.01 -9.70
C ILE A 62 -0.15 1.54 -9.98
N GLY A 63 -1.39 1.12 -9.70
CA GLY A 63 -1.86 -0.24 -9.97
C GLY A 63 -1.76 -0.64 -11.44
N ARG A 64 -2.08 0.27 -12.38
CA ARG A 64 -1.94 0.02 -13.82
C ARG A 64 -0.47 -0.09 -14.26
N ILE A 65 0.42 0.73 -13.69
CA ILE A 65 1.86 0.73 -14.00
C ILE A 65 2.50 -0.57 -13.50
N LEU A 66 2.28 -0.90 -12.23
CA LEU A 66 2.90 -2.07 -11.57
C LEU A 66 2.15 -3.38 -11.81
N LYS A 67 1.03 -3.37 -12.56
CA LYS A 67 0.15 -4.51 -12.81
C LYS A 67 -0.28 -5.20 -11.50
N ILE A 68 -0.69 -4.38 -10.54
CA ILE A 68 -1.20 -4.79 -9.23
C ILE A 68 -2.56 -4.14 -8.97
N SER A 69 -3.39 -4.76 -8.14
CA SER A 69 -4.68 -4.18 -7.81
C SER A 69 -4.50 -2.85 -7.05
N TYR A 70 -5.35 -1.86 -7.33
CA TYR A 70 -5.31 -0.59 -6.61
C TYR A 70 -5.52 -0.79 -5.09
N GLY A 71 -6.28 -1.82 -4.69
CA GLY A 71 -6.50 -2.18 -3.30
C GLY A 71 -5.21 -2.66 -2.62
N THR A 72 -4.37 -3.42 -3.34
CA THR A 72 -3.04 -3.82 -2.85
C THR A 72 -2.16 -2.60 -2.61
N VAL A 73 -2.13 -1.65 -3.55
CA VAL A 73 -1.38 -0.39 -3.43
C VAL A 73 -1.85 0.40 -2.21
N TYR A 74 -3.16 0.57 -2.05
CA TYR A 74 -3.77 1.24 -0.91
C TYR A 74 -3.37 0.59 0.43
N CYS A 75 -3.47 -0.74 0.53
CA CYS A 75 -3.09 -1.46 1.73
C CYS A 75 -1.61 -1.27 2.09
N TRP A 76 -0.72 -1.26 1.10
CA TRP A 76 0.71 -1.02 1.34
C TRP A 76 0.98 0.39 1.87
N ILE A 77 0.40 1.40 1.23
CA ILE A 77 0.61 2.80 1.60
C ILE A 77 0.02 3.09 2.98
N LYS A 78 -1.19 2.58 3.25
CA LYS A 78 -1.82 2.69 4.57
C LYS A 78 -0.97 2.03 5.66
N LYS A 79 -0.48 0.80 5.41
CA LYS A 79 0.41 0.11 6.36
C LYS A 79 1.68 0.92 6.62
N ARG A 80 2.30 1.46 5.57
CA ARG A 80 3.50 2.29 5.70
C ARG A 80 3.24 3.56 6.50
N GLY A 81 2.12 4.25 6.26
CA GLY A 81 1.73 5.43 7.01
C GLY A 81 1.50 5.16 8.51
N MET A 82 1.10 3.94 8.89
CA MET A 82 0.98 3.55 10.30
C MET A 82 2.33 3.21 10.96
N GLU A 83 3.33 2.80 10.17
CA GLU A 83 4.67 2.47 10.67
C GLU A 83 5.55 3.71 10.86
N VAL A 84 5.24 4.81 10.17
CA VAL A 84 6.00 6.05 10.29
C VAL A 84 5.54 6.77 11.57
N ASN A 85 6.41 6.81 12.57
CA ASN A 85 6.20 7.73 13.69
C ASN A 85 6.48 9.16 13.16
N PRO A 86 5.52 10.08 13.21
CA PRO A 86 5.82 11.47 12.91
C PRO A 86 6.90 11.97 13.87
N PRO A 87 7.80 12.87 13.44
CA PRO A 87 8.77 13.47 14.35
C PRO A 87 8.03 14.12 15.53
N GLU A 88 8.45 13.81 16.75
CA GLU A 88 8.00 14.52 17.95
C GLU A 88 8.41 15.99 17.80
N ARG A 89 7.43 16.89 17.91
CA ARG A 89 7.62 18.31 17.66
C ARG A 89 7.96 18.98 19.00
N GLU A 90 9.22 19.39 19.19
CA GLU A 90 9.67 19.99 20.46
C GLU A 90 9.50 21.52 20.56
N GLU A 91 9.03 22.22 19.51
CA GLU A 91 8.91 23.68 19.56
C GLU A 91 7.53 24.20 19.11
N SER A 92 7.01 25.16 19.89
CA SER A 92 5.80 25.92 19.61
C SER A 92 5.97 26.74 18.33
N ILE A 93 5.23 26.40 17.29
CA ILE A 93 5.22 27.13 16.02
C ILE A 93 4.53 28.48 16.24
N GLU A 94 5.27 29.59 16.07
CA GLU A 94 4.75 30.95 16.32
C GLU A 94 3.96 31.51 15.11
N ALA A 95 4.22 31.06 13.89
CA ALA A 95 3.35 31.21 12.72
C ALA A 95 3.87 30.34 11.55
N VAL A 96 2.97 29.67 10.82
CA VAL A 96 3.25 29.06 9.51
C VAL A 96 2.39 29.77 8.49
N GLU A 97 2.99 30.29 7.42
CA GLU A 97 2.26 30.95 6.34
C GLU A 97 1.40 29.93 5.57
N SER A 98 0.11 30.21 5.45
CA SER A 98 -0.94 29.28 4.97
C SER A 98 -1.04 29.17 3.45
N ASP A 99 -0.22 29.87 2.67
CA ASP A 99 -0.40 29.97 1.22
C ASP A 99 -0.12 28.67 0.45
N GLU A 100 0.48 27.65 1.09
CA GLU A 100 0.62 26.31 0.49
C GLU A 100 -0.56 25.36 0.78
N ILE A 101 -1.49 25.70 1.67
CA ILE A 101 -2.57 24.79 2.13
C ILE A 101 -3.90 25.05 1.38
N HIS A 102 -4.07 26.23 0.79
CA HIS A 102 -5.35 26.72 0.26
C HIS A 102 -5.83 26.14 -1.09
N THR A 103 -5.19 25.08 -1.61
CA THR A 103 -5.76 24.30 -2.73
C THR A 103 -6.54 23.06 -2.25
N TYR A 104 -6.36 22.62 -1.00
CA TYR A 104 -6.79 21.29 -0.55
C TYR A 104 -8.24 21.21 -0.01
N THR A 105 -8.92 22.32 0.23
CA THR A 105 -10.29 22.34 0.80
C THR A 105 -11.31 23.10 -0.05
N GLY A 106 -11.10 23.14 -1.37
CA GLY A 106 -12.08 23.61 -2.35
C GLY A 106 -13.26 22.64 -2.51
N GLN A 107 -14.24 22.76 -1.61
CA GLN A 107 -15.66 22.45 -1.83
C GLN A 107 -16.01 20.99 -2.16
N LYS A 108 -16.19 20.22 -1.09
CA LYS A 108 -17.25 19.20 -1.02
C LYS A 108 -18.59 19.91 -1.29
N LYS A 109 -19.06 19.92 -2.55
CA LYS A 109 -20.42 20.37 -2.92
C LYS A 109 -21.45 19.49 -2.21
N LEU A 110 -21.89 19.93 -1.04
CA LEU A 110 -23.18 19.57 -0.47
C LEU A 110 -24.01 20.87 -0.44
N LEU A 111 -25.23 20.77 -0.98
CA LEU A 111 -26.32 21.75 -0.96
C LEU A 111 -26.26 22.86 -2.02
N LEU A 112 -27.08 22.71 -3.07
CA LEU A 112 -28.10 23.68 -3.55
C LEU A 112 -28.58 23.24 -4.95
N GLY A 113 -29.58 22.35 -4.98
CA GLY A 113 -30.45 22.15 -6.13
C GLY A 113 -31.74 22.95 -5.93
N ALA A 114 -31.61 24.29 -5.91
CA ALA A 114 -32.73 25.20 -6.07
C ALA A 114 -32.62 25.76 -7.49
N GLU A 115 -33.19 25.05 -8.45
CA GLU A 115 -33.34 25.55 -9.82
C GLU A 115 -34.64 26.38 -9.87
N THR A 116 -34.55 27.67 -9.54
CA THR A 116 -35.47 28.66 -10.11
C THR A 116 -34.83 29.18 -11.39
N ALA A 117 -35.38 28.82 -12.54
CA ALA A 117 -35.04 29.43 -13.81
C ALA A 117 -35.89 30.70 -14.00
N PRO A 118 -35.30 31.86 -14.33
CA PRO A 118 -36.02 32.96 -14.94
C PRO A 118 -35.58 33.13 -16.40
N HIS A 119 -36.53 33.04 -17.34
CA HIS A 119 -36.72 34.03 -18.41
C HIS A 119 -37.82 33.59 -19.41
N GLU A 120 -38.96 34.28 -19.38
CA GLU A 120 -39.70 34.71 -20.59
C GLU A 120 -38.85 35.77 -21.34
N PRO A 121 -39.01 36.06 -22.66
CA PRO A 121 -40.30 36.15 -23.37
C PRO A 121 -40.33 35.68 -24.84
N ASP A 122 -41.53 35.38 -25.35
CA ASP A 122 -42.21 36.03 -26.51
C ASP A 122 -43.61 35.40 -26.71
#